data_AF-A0A6B8M5A8-F1
#
_entry.id   AF-A0A6B8M5A8-F1
#
_cell.length_a   1.000
_cell.length_b   1.000
_cell.length_c   1.000
_cell.angle_alpha   90.00
_cell.angle_beta   90.00
_cell.angle_gamma   90.00
#
_symmetry.space_group_name_H-M   'P 1'
#
loop_
_entity.id
_entity.type
_entity.pdbx_description
1 polymer ?
#
loop_
_entity_poly.entity_id
_entity_poly.type
_entity_poly.pdbx_seq_one_letter_code
_entity_poly.pdbx_strand_id
1 'polypeptide(L)'
;MPESEAIKVEAFYRYGYRGHDMIAIRSPFAVSADSEMIGRRILVGEKEHRIVAVRRQISGPIQKGEPIGVEIDNRGSVRDSVVRSPGE
;
A
#
# COMPACT_ATOMS: atom_id res chain seq x y z
N MET A 1 -13.14 -1.25 16.25
CA MET A 1 -11.93 -2.10 16.23
C MET A 1 -10.75 -1.15 16.16
N PRO A 2 -9.72 -1.27 17.02
CA PRO A 2 -8.59 -0.35 16.99
C PRO A 2 -7.96 -0.39 15.61
N GLU A 3 -7.80 0.77 14.98
CA GLU A 3 -7.17 0.88 13.67
C GLU A 3 -5.70 0.48 13.80
N SER A 4 -5.35 -0.75 13.40
CA SER A 4 -3.96 -1.22 13.46
C SER A 4 -3.04 -0.23 12.77
N GLU A 5 -1.96 0.15 13.46
CA GLU A 5 -0.94 1.09 12.98
C GLU A 5 -0.41 0.68 11.59
N ALA A 6 -0.08 1.67 10.76
CA ALA A 6 0.43 1.42 9.42
C ALA A 6 1.79 0.73 9.45
N ILE A 7 1.92 -0.31 8.62
CA ILE A 7 3.16 -1.09 8.51
C ILE A 7 4.13 -0.36 7.59
N LYS A 8 5.29 0.04 8.09
CA LYS A 8 6.34 0.65 7.26
C LYS A 8 6.90 -0.38 6.28
N VAL A 9 6.93 -0.03 4.99
CA VAL A 9 7.45 -0.89 3.92
C VAL A 9 8.39 -0.12 2.99
N GLU A 10 9.31 -0.85 2.35
CA GLU A 10 10.11 -0.34 1.25
C GLU A 10 9.31 -0.46 -0.05
N ALA A 11 9.26 0.61 -0.84
CA ALA A 11 8.69 0.60 -2.18
C ALA A 11 9.79 0.70 -3.24
N PHE A 12 9.68 -0.12 -4.28
CA PHE A 12 10.57 -0.10 -5.42
C PHE A 12 10.18 1.00 -6.41
N TYR A 13 8.91 1.02 -6.85
CA TYR A 13 8.37 2.00 -7.78
C TYR A 13 6.83 1.99 -7.79
N ARG A 14 6.23 3.06 -8.31
CA ARG A 14 4.79 3.14 -8.61
C ARG A 14 4.55 2.81 -10.07
N TYR A 15 3.40 2.21 -10.39
CA TYR A 15 3.03 1.88 -11.76
C TYR A 15 1.51 1.77 -11.92
N GLY A 16 1.03 1.87 -13.16
CA GLY A 16 -0.36 1.59 -13.52
C GLY A 16 -0.49 0.17 -14.07
N TYR A 17 -1.51 -0.57 -13.67
CA TYR A 17 -1.82 -1.89 -14.26
C TYR A 17 -3.31 -2.01 -14.52
N ARG A 18 -3.72 -2.11 -15.79
CA ARG A 18 -5.13 -2.24 -16.20
C ARG A 18 -6.05 -1.16 -15.59
N GLY A 19 -5.56 0.08 -15.49
CA GLY A 19 -6.32 1.20 -14.91
C GLY A 19 -6.29 1.27 -13.37
N HIS A 20 -5.51 0.40 -12.71
CA HIS A 20 -5.31 0.42 -11.26
C HIS A 20 -4.00 1.12 -10.88
N ASP A 21 -4.05 1.91 -9.81
CA ASP A 21 -2.88 2.54 -9.20
C ASP A 21 -2.15 1.56 -8.29
N MET A 22 -0.92 1.23 -8.64
CA MET A 22 -0.13 0.18 -7.99
C MET A 22 1.15 0.73 -7.36
N ILE A 23 1.59 0.07 -6.29
CA ILE A 23 2.95 0.20 -5.75
C ILE A 23 3.59 -1.18 -5.74
N ALA A 24 4.80 -1.29 -6.29
CA ALA A 24 5.66 -2.45 -6.07
C ALA A 24 6.37 -2.28 -4.73
N ILE A 25 6.10 -3.16 -3.76
CA ILE A 25 6.69 -3.11 -2.42
C ILE A 25 7.48 -4.38 -2.11
N ARG A 26 8.38 -4.28 -1.14
CA ARG A 26 8.97 -5.44 -0.48
C ARG A 26 7.99 -5.96 0.57
N SER A 27 7.61 -7.24 0.47
CA SER A 27 6.67 -7.82 1.44
C SER A 27 7.26 -7.76 2.86
N PRO A 28 6.57 -7.13 3.83
CA PRO A 28 7.08 -6.97 5.20
C PRO A 28 7.06 -8.28 6.01
N PHE A 29 6.20 -9.24 5.64
CA PHE A 29 6.04 -10.52 6.32
C PHE A 29 5.67 -11.62 5.31
N ALA A 30 5.81 -12.87 5.74
CA ALA A 30 5.28 -13.98 4.97
C ALA A 30 3.75 -14.04 5.13
N VAL A 31 3.03 -14.26 4.04
CA VAL A 31 1.59 -14.54 4.05
C VAL A 31 1.28 -15.79 3.25
N SER A 32 0.28 -16.54 3.68
CA SER A 32 -0.19 -17.76 3.00
C SER A 32 -1.14 -17.46 1.85
N ALA A 33 -1.85 -16.33 1.93
CA ALA A 33 -2.76 -15.85 0.90
C ALA A 33 -2.75 -14.32 0.77
N ASP A 34 -3.00 -13.84 -0.44
CA ASP A 34 -3.09 -12.41 -0.77
C ASP A 34 -4.13 -11.66 0.08
N SER A 35 -5.23 -12.33 0.44
CA SER A 35 -6.30 -11.76 1.26
C SER A 35 -5.84 -11.29 2.64
N GLU A 36 -4.72 -11.82 3.15
CA GLU A 36 -4.15 -11.40 4.42
C GLU A 36 -3.54 -9.99 4.36
N MET A 37 -3.19 -9.51 3.16
CA MET A 37 -2.67 -8.16 2.93
C MET A 37 -3.78 -7.15 2.69
N ILE A 38 -4.92 -7.58 2.14
CA ILE A 38 -6.04 -6.71 1.78
C ILE A 38 -6.61 -6.04 3.03
N GLY A 39 -6.84 -4.74 2.95
CA GLY A 39 -7.35 -3.91 4.03
C GLY A 39 -6.29 -3.39 4.99
N ARG A 40 -5.07 -3.92 4.97
CA ARG A 40 -3.96 -3.42 5.78
C ARG A 40 -3.50 -2.04 5.33
N ARG A 41 -2.99 -1.26 6.27
CA ARG A 41 -2.40 0.06 6.03
C ARG A 41 -0.89 -0.10 5.95
N ILE A 42 -0.28 0.46 4.92
CA ILE A 42 1.16 0.51 4.74
C ILE A 42 1.63 1.96 4.71
N LEU A 43 2.80 2.21 5.26
CA LEU A 43 3.48 3.49 5.19
C LEU A 43 4.63 3.38 4.18
N VAL A 44 4.53 4.11 3.08
CA VAL A 44 5.56 4.20 2.02
C VAL A 44 6.15 5.60 2.06
N GLY A 45 7.41 5.70 2.50
CA GLY A 45 8.00 7.00 2.84
C GLY A 45 7.22 7.63 4.00
N GLU A 46 6.57 8.76 3.75
CA GLU A 46 5.74 9.49 4.71
C GLU A 46 4.23 9.36 4.43
N LYS A 47 3.85 8.62 3.38
CA LYS A 47 2.45 8.49 2.95
C LYS A 47 1.85 7.16 3.33
N GLU A 48 0.73 7.22 4.05
CA GLU A 48 -0.07 6.05 4.39
C GLU A 48 -1.01 5.66 3.23
N HIS A 49 -1.11 4.36 2.97
CA HIS A 49 -1.95 3.78 1.94
C HIS A 49 -2.68 2.55 2.47
N ARG A 50 -3.94 2.39 2.10
CA ARG A 50 -4.68 1.13 2.34
C ARG A 50 -4.54 0.21 1.14
N ILE A 51 -4.15 -1.04 1.37
CA ILE A 51 -4.11 -2.07 0.34
C ILE A 51 -5.54 -2.51 0.03
N VAL A 52 -5.94 -2.44 -1.24
CA VAL A 52 -7.27 -2.90 -1.69
C VAL A 52 -7.22 -4.20 -2.48
N ALA A 53 -6.09 -4.49 -3.10
CA ALA A 53 -5.83 -5.77 -3.76
C ALA A 53 -4.33 -6.06 -3.83
N VAL A 54 -3.98 -7.33 -3.95
CA VAL A 54 -2.65 -7.77 -4.40
C VAL A 54 -2.82 -8.25 -5.84
N ARG A 55 -1.98 -7.76 -6.76
CA ARG A 55 -2.02 -8.18 -8.17
C ARG A 55 -0.64 -8.65 -8.61
N ARG A 56 -0.48 -9.97 -8.68
CA ARG A 56 0.75 -10.68 -9.06
C ARG A 56 0.44 -11.74 -10.13
N GLN A 57 1.44 -12.05 -10.96
CA GLN A 57 1.30 -13.03 -12.06
C GLN A 57 1.16 -14.47 -11.54
N ILE A 58 1.81 -14.78 -10.42
CA ILE A 58 1.83 -16.11 -9.83
C ILE A 58 0.94 -16.16 -8.60
N SER A 59 0.17 -17.22 -8.40
CA SER A 59 -0.59 -17.46 -7.16
C SER A 59 0.24 -18.28 -6.17
N GLY A 60 -0.03 -18.13 -4.87
CA GLY A 60 0.60 -18.91 -3.80
C GLY A 60 1.14 -18.02 -2.68
N PRO A 61 1.84 -18.62 -1.71
CA PRO A 61 2.40 -17.87 -0.58
C PRO A 61 3.31 -16.72 -1.04
N ILE A 62 3.35 -15.66 -0.23
CA ILE A 62 4.32 -14.58 -0.32
C ILE A 62 5.34 -14.81 0.79
N GLN A 63 6.63 -14.87 0.46
CA GLN A 63 7.68 -14.85 1.48
C GLN A 63 7.98 -13.42 1.91
N LYS A 64 8.48 -13.28 3.15
CA LYS A 64 9.03 -12.01 3.61
C LYS A 64 10.16 -11.57 2.68
N GLY A 65 10.15 -10.32 2.25
CA GLY A 65 11.17 -9.76 1.38
C GLY A 65 10.89 -9.89 -0.11
N GLU A 66 9.88 -10.66 -0.53
CA GLU A 66 9.52 -10.80 -1.94
C GLU A 66 8.93 -9.51 -2.51
N PRO A 67 9.20 -9.19 -3.79
CA PRO A 67 8.55 -8.08 -4.48
C PRO A 67 7.09 -8.43 -4.80
N ILE A 68 6.17 -7.59 -4.34
CA ILE A 68 4.73 -7.75 -4.59
C ILE A 68 4.11 -6.45 -5.10
N GLY A 69 3.19 -6.58 -6.04
CA GLY A 69 2.36 -5.48 -6.52
C GLY A 69 1.09 -5.34 -5.70
N VAL A 70 0.91 -4.19 -5.05
CA VAL A 70 -0.30 -3.88 -4.28
C VAL A 70 -1.06 -2.72 -4.91
N GLU A 71 -2.37 -2.89 -5.05
CA GLU A 71 -3.29 -1.82 -5.43
C GLU A 71 -3.61 -1.00 -4.17
N ILE A 72 -3.60 0.32 -4.30
CA ILE A 72 -3.79 1.24 -3.18
C ILE A 72 -5.05 2.08 -3.34
N ASP A 73 -5.74 2.33 -2.22
CA ASP A 73 -6.82 3.32 -2.20
C ASP A 73 -6.23 4.74 -2.12
N ASN A 74 -6.44 5.54 -3.17
CA ASN A 74 -6.05 6.94 -3.18
C ASN A 74 -7.01 7.84 -2.39
N ARG A 75 -8.18 7.34 -1.96
CA ARG A 75 -9.20 8.13 -1.24
C ARG A 75 -8.96 8.18 0.28
N GLY A 76 -8.05 7.37 0.80
CA GLY A 76 -7.77 7.23 2.24
C GLY A 76 -6.55 7.99 2.76
N SER A 77 -5.89 8.81 1.95
CA SER A 77 -4.76 9.62 2.44
C SER A 77 -5.29 10.69 3.39
N VAL A 78 -5.25 10.40 4.69
CA VAL A 78 -5.61 11.36 5.74
C VAL A 78 -4.73 12.60 5.56
N ARG A 79 -5.36 13.67 5.06
CA ARG A 79 -4.91 15.07 5.02
C ARG A 79 -3.72 15.39 4.12
N ASP A 80 -4.00 15.49 2.82
CA ASP A 80 -3.54 16.68 2.07
C ASP A 80 -4.49 17.84 2.41
N SER A 81 -4.49 18.25 3.68
CA SER A 81 -5.15 19.48 4.10
C SER A 81 -4.25 20.60 3.60
N VAL A 82 -4.52 21.07 2.40
CA VAL A 82 -4.00 22.33 1.87
C VAL A 82 -4.13 23.40 2.95
N VAL A 83 -3.02 23.72 3.62
CA VAL A 83 -2.87 24.98 4.34
C VAL A 83 -2.81 26.04 3.26
N ARG A 84 -3.98 26.54 2.86
CA ARG A 84 -4.06 27.84 2.21
C ARG A 84 -3.67 28.84 3.28
N SER A 85 -2.41 29.28 3.27
CA SER A 85 -2.04 30.53 3.91
C SER A 85 -2.95 31.61 3.32
N PRO A 86 -3.74 32.35 4.12
CA PRO A 86 -4.22 33.64 3.67
C PRO A 86 -2.98 34.54 3.56
N GLY A 87 -2.65 34.95 2.34
CA GLY A 87 -1.75 36.06 2.11
C GLY A 87 -2.44 37.38 2.41
N GLU A 88 -1.60 38.34 2.79
CA GLU A 88 -1.80 39.78 3.02
C GLU A 88 -2.55 40.22 4.28
#